data_AF-A0AA88YJT1-F1
#
_entry.id   AF-A0AA88YJT1-F1
#
_cell.length_a   1.000
_cell.length_b   1.000
_cell.length_c   1.000
_cell.angle_alpha   90.00
_cell.angle_beta   90.00
_cell.angle_gamma   90.00
#
_symmetry.space_group_name_H-M   'P 1'
#
loop_
_entity.id
_entity.type
_entity.pdbx_description
1 polymer ?
#
loop_
_entity_poly.entity_id
_entity_poly.type
_entity_poly.pdbx_seq_one_letter_code
_entity_poly.pdbx_strand_id
1 'polypeptide(L)'
;MYVNDSCWCCLNYTISSQDLEVKLEELKRILTVPKKTTSLYKRGLISVMDTRPAVVMTGSTLGAFILFLLAAFVIFADLQNFIRKRREET
;
A
#
# COMPACT_ATOMS: atom_id res chain seq x y z
N MET A 1 12.25 34.19 40.68
CA MET A 1 11.17 33.24 40.36
C MET A 1 11.68 31.85 40.71
N TYR A 2 11.10 31.22 41.73
CA TYR A 2 11.46 29.85 42.14
C TYR A 2 10.61 28.89 41.31
N VAL A 3 11.24 28.08 40.46
CA VAL A 3 10.56 26.96 39.80
C VAL A 3 10.55 25.80 40.79
N ASN A 4 9.40 25.60 41.40
CA ASN A 4 9.14 24.53 42.35
C ASN A 4 8.25 23.50 41.64
N ASP A 5 8.89 22.69 40.79
CA ASP A 5 8.24 21.53 40.17
C ASP A 5 8.55 20.29 41.01
N SER A 6 7.75 20.11 42.05
CA SER A 6 7.72 18.89 42.87
C SER A 6 7.16 17.73 42.04
N CYS A 7 7.95 17.21 41.10
CA CYS A 7 7.68 15.94 40.44
C CYS A 7 8.13 14.80 41.36
N TRP A 8 7.17 13.97 41.79
CA TRP A 8 7.40 12.80 42.65
C TRP A 8 8.29 11.71 41.99
N CYS A 9 8.60 11.86 40.70
CA CYS A 9 9.44 10.94 39.94
C CYS A 9 10.92 11.34 39.90
N CYS A 10 11.27 12.56 40.36
CA CYS A 10 12.65 13.03 40.41
C CYS A 10 13.40 12.51 41.65
N LEU A 11 13.13 11.24 42.03
CA LEU A 11 13.97 10.54 43.00
C LEU A 11 15.36 10.44 42.38
N ASN A 12 16.34 10.96 43.12
CA ASN A 12 17.74 11.00 42.77
C ASN A 12 18.24 9.56 42.51
N TYR A 13 18.13 9.11 41.26
CA TYR A 13 18.59 7.81 40.84
C TYR A 13 20.03 7.97 40.37
N THR A 14 20.96 7.68 41.28
CA THR A 14 22.38 7.55 40.93
C THR A 14 22.58 6.23 40.21
N ILE A 15 22.09 6.14 38.97
CA ILE A 15 22.48 5.05 38.09
C ILE A 15 23.89 5.34 37.58
N SER A 16 24.77 4.36 37.66
CA SER A 16 26.06 4.45 36.99
C SER A 16 25.82 4.61 35.48
N SER A 17 26.55 5.49 34.82
CA SER A 17 26.45 5.70 33.36
C SER A 17 26.57 4.38 32.59
N GLN A 18 27.35 3.43 33.10
CA GLN A 18 27.49 2.09 32.55
C GLN A 18 26.19 1.27 32.63
N ASP A 19 25.47 1.33 33.75
CA ASP A 19 24.20 0.58 33.91
C ASP A 19 23.09 1.15 33.01
N LEU A 20 23.16 2.45 32.70
CA LEU A 20 22.24 3.09 31.78
C LEU A 20 22.47 2.63 30.34
N GLU A 21 23.73 2.56 29.92
CA GLU A 21 24.09 2.07 28.58
C GLU A 21 23.66 0.63 28.36
N VAL A 22 23.89 -0.25 29.35
CA VAL A 22 23.48 -1.66 29.28
C VAL A 22 21.95 -1.78 29.15
N LYS A 23 21.19 -1.02 29.95
CA LYS A 23 19.72 -1.00 29.84
C LYS A 23 19.25 -0.46 28.49
N LEU A 24 19.94 0.53 27.94
CA LEU A 24 19.59 1.14 26.67
C LEU A 24 19.84 0.17 25.51
N GLU A 25 20.95 -0.58 25.54
CA GLU A 25 21.22 -1.64 24.57
C GLU A 25 20.23 -2.81 24.66
N GLU A 26 19.85 -3.21 25.88
CA GLU A 26 18.84 -4.24 26.10
C GLU A 26 17.48 -3.82 25.52
N LEU A 27 17.04 -2.60 25.82
CA LEU A 27 15.81 -2.03 25.25
C LEU A 27 15.89 -1.94 23.73
N LYS A 28 17.00 -1.44 23.18
CA LYS A 28 17.19 -1.35 21.73
C LYS A 28 17.10 -2.73 21.08
N ARG A 29 17.64 -3.78 21.70
CA ARG A 29 17.56 -5.15 21.21
C ARG A 29 16.12 -5.69 21.24
N ILE A 30 15.37 -5.43 22.31
CA ILE A 30 13.97 -5.87 22.45
C ILE A 30 13.05 -5.16 21.44
N LEU A 31 13.26 -3.85 21.25
CA LEU A 31 12.45 -3.04 20.34
C LEU A 31 12.88 -3.17 18.86
N THR A 32 14.07 -3.70 18.58
CA THR A 32 14.52 -3.94 17.20
C THR A 32 13.89 -5.23 16.67
N VAL A 33 12.78 -5.08 15.96
CA VAL A 33 12.15 -6.20 15.26
C VAL A 33 12.88 -6.49 13.94
N PRO A 34 13.25 -7.74 13.63
CA PRO A 34 13.83 -8.09 12.34
C PRO A 34 12.90 -7.70 11.19
N LYS A 35 13.40 -6.95 10.18
CA LYS A 35 12.56 -6.47 9.06
C LYS A 35 11.71 -7.59 8.41
N LYS A 36 12.26 -8.81 8.34
CA LYS A 36 11.61 -10.00 7.76
C LYS A 36 10.36 -10.50 8.52
N THR A 37 10.19 -10.14 9.79
CA THR A 37 9.03 -10.54 10.60
C THR A 37 7.90 -9.51 10.57
N THR A 38 8.16 -8.31 10.04
CA THR A 38 7.17 -7.23 9.97
C THR A 38 6.01 -7.59 9.03
N SER A 39 4.80 -7.16 9.41
CA SER A 39 3.59 -7.34 8.59
C SER A 39 3.72 -6.68 7.22
N LEU A 40 4.42 -5.54 7.15
CA LEU A 40 4.72 -4.83 5.92
C LEU A 40 5.59 -5.67 4.97
N TYR A 41 6.65 -6.30 5.47
CA TYR A 41 7.48 -7.20 4.67
C TYR A 41 6.68 -8.42 4.19
N LYS A 42 5.86 -9.03 5.06
CA LYS A 42 4.98 -10.15 4.67
C LYS A 42 3.96 -9.75 3.61
N ARG A 43 3.38 -8.55 3.71
CA ARG A 43 2.44 -8.01 2.70
C ARG A 43 3.14 -7.74 1.37
N GLY A 44 4.38 -7.25 1.40
CA GLY A 44 5.19 -7.05 0.19
C GLY A 44 5.48 -8.35 -0.58
N LEU A 45 5.58 -9.49 0.11
CA LEU A 45 5.72 -10.81 -0.53
C LEU A 45 4.41 -11.29 -1.19
N ILE A 46 3.26 -10.92 -0.63
CA ILE A 46 1.93 -11.30 -1.15
C ILE A 46 1.54 -10.40 -2.33
N SER A 47 2.00 -9.15 -2.35
CA SER A 47 1.75 -8.19 -3.43
C SER A 47 2.75 -8.28 -4.59
N VAL A 48 3.60 -9.30 -4.64
CA VAL A 48 4.39 -9.59 -5.84
C VAL A 48 3.40 -9.90 -6.96
N MET A 49 3.60 -9.33 -8.16
CA MET A 49 2.77 -9.67 -9.32
C MET A 49 2.68 -11.19 -9.43
N ASP A 50 1.47 -11.72 -9.29
CA ASP A 50 1.26 -13.15 -9.43
C ASP A 50 1.52 -13.51 -10.90
N THR A 51 2.66 -14.14 -11.16
CA THR A 51 3.08 -14.58 -12.49
C THR A 51 2.29 -15.79 -12.98
N ARG A 52 1.36 -16.33 -12.16
CA ARG A 52 0.50 -17.41 -12.59
C ARG A 52 -0.25 -16.97 -13.86
N PRO A 53 -0.10 -17.71 -14.97
CA PRO A 53 -0.63 -17.30 -16.27
C PRO A 53 -2.15 -17.11 -16.22
N ALA A 54 -2.85 -17.85 -15.36
CA ALA A 54 -4.29 -17.68 -15.13
C ALA A 54 -4.66 -16.26 -14.65
N VAL A 55 -3.94 -15.71 -13.68
CA VAL A 55 -4.26 -14.41 -13.06
C VAL A 55 -3.98 -13.25 -14.02
N VAL A 56 -2.84 -13.32 -14.71
CA VAL A 56 -2.49 -12.34 -15.76
C VAL A 56 -3.52 -12.39 -16.89
N MET A 57 -3.89 -13.58 -17.35
CA MET A 57 -4.84 -13.74 -18.44
C MET A 57 -6.23 -13.16 -18.08
N THR A 58 -6.74 -13.47 -16.89
CA THR A 58 -8.04 -12.95 -16.45
C THR A 58 -8.02 -11.44 -16.19
N GLY A 59 -6.96 -10.94 -15.58
CA GLY A 59 -6.89 -9.55 -15.12
C GLY A 59 -6.64 -8.55 -16.26
N SER A 60 -5.67 -8.83 -17.14
CA SER A 60 -5.26 -7.87 -18.16
C SER A 60 -5.86 -8.17 -19.53
N THR A 61 -5.77 -9.42 -20.00
CA THR A 61 -6.15 -9.73 -21.39
C THR A 61 -7.65 -9.89 -21.58
N LEU A 62 -8.32 -10.65 -20.71
CA LEU A 62 -9.75 -10.92 -20.85
C LEU A 62 -10.58 -9.67 -20.55
N GLY A 63 -10.22 -8.94 -19.49
CA GLY A 63 -10.84 -7.67 -19.12
C GLY A 63 -10.72 -6.61 -20.21
N ALA A 64 -9.51 -6.42 -20.77
CA ALA A 64 -9.31 -5.46 -21.85
C ALA A 64 -10.09 -5.83 -23.13
N PHE A 65 -10.16 -7.12 -23.47
CA PHE A 65 -10.91 -7.60 -24.63
C PHE A 65 -12.42 -7.34 -24.50
N ILE A 66 -13.01 -7.59 -23.34
CA ILE A 66 -14.43 -7.33 -23.08
C ILE A 66 -14.73 -5.84 -23.18
N LEU A 67 -13.89 -4.98 -22.58
CA LEU A 67 -14.05 -3.52 -22.67
C LEU A 67 -13.95 -3.02 -24.12
N PHE A 68 -13.01 -3.57 -24.90
CA PHE A 68 -12.88 -3.24 -26.32
C PHE A 68 -14.13 -3.61 -27.11
N LEU A 69 -14.68 -4.82 -26.91
CA LEU A 69 -15.90 -5.26 -27.58
C LEU A 69 -17.11 -4.37 -27.25
N LEU A 70 -17.27 -3.99 -25.98
CA LEU A 70 -18.34 -3.10 -25.57
C LEU A 70 -18.21 -1.72 -26.22
N ALA A 71 -17.00 -1.15 -26.25
CA ALA A 71 -16.74 0.12 -26.91
C ALA A 71 -17.04 0.05 -28.41
N ALA A 72 -16.60 -1.01 -29.08
CA ALA A 72 -16.85 -1.22 -30.51
C ALA A 72 -18.35 -1.31 -30.83
N PHE A 73 -19.14 -1.98 -29.97
CA PHE A 73 -20.58 -2.11 -30.16
C PHE A 73 -21.31 -0.76 -30.08
N VAL A 74 -20.96 0.08 -29.09
CA VAL A 74 -21.54 1.43 -28.95
C VAL A 74 -21.20 2.29 -30.16
N ILE A 75 -19.93 2.29 -30.59
CA ILE A 75 -19.48 3.07 -31.76
C ILE A 75 -20.17 2.59 -33.03
N PHE A 76 -20.36 1.27 -33.20
CA PHE A 76 -21.02 0.73 -34.38
C PHE A 76 -22.48 1.16 -34.47
N ALA A 77 -23.21 1.13 -33.35
CA ALA A 77 -24.59 1.60 -33.30
C ALA A 77 -24.71 3.10 -33.61
N ASP A 78 -23.79 3.91 -33.09
CA ASP A 78 -23.75 5.35 -33.37
C ASP A 78 -23.40 5.63 -34.85
N LEU A 79 -22.42 4.90 -35.39
CA LEU A 79 -22.01 5.01 -36.79
C LEU A 79 -23.16 4.65 -37.75
N GLN A 80 -23.94 3.61 -37.46
CA GLN A 80 -25.12 3.27 -38.26
C GLN A 80 -26.17 4.39 -38.26
N ASN A 81 -26.43 4.98 -37.08
CA ASN A 81 -27.36 6.11 -36.97
C ASN A 81 -26.84 7.35 -37.69
N PHE A 82 -25.53 7.63 -37.62
CA PHE A 82 -24.89 8.73 -38.34
C PHE A 82 -25.00 8.58 -39.86
N ILE A 83 -24.71 7.38 -40.39
CA ILE A 83 -24.84 7.09 -41.82
C ILE A 83 -26.28 7.21 -42.29
N ARG A 84 -27.24 6.71 -41.51
CA ARG A 84 -28.68 6.84 -41.82
C ARG A 84 -29.08 8.31 -41.89
N LYS A 85 -28.73 9.11 -40.89
CA LYS A 85 -29.04 10.53 -40.85
C LYS A 85 -28.44 11.29 -42.04
N ARG A 86 -27.18 11.02 -42.40
CA ARG A 86 -26.51 11.64 -43.56
C ARG A 86 -27.18 11.32 -44.89
N ARG A 87 -27.80 10.14 -45.02
CA ARG A 87 -28.56 9.75 -46.22
C ARG A 87 -29.90 10.47 -46.32
N GLU A 88 -30.55 10.78 -45.20
CA GLU A 88 -31.82 11.52 -45.17
C GLU A 88 -31.62 13.03 -45.50
N GLU A 89 -30.40 13.55 -45.32
CA GLU A 89 -30.03 14.94 -45.61
C GLU A 89 -29.53 15.19 -47.05
N THR A 90 -29.40 14.15 -47.89
CA THR A 90 -28.97 14.23 -49.31
C THR A 90 -30.12 13.90 -50.24
#